data_AF-A0A2V7HG27-F1
#
_entry.id   AF-A0A2V7HG27-F1
#
_cell.length_a   1.000
_cell.length_b   1.000
_cell.length_c   1.000
_cell.angle_alpha   90.00
_cell.angle_beta   90.00
_cell.angle_gamma   90.00
#
_symmetry.space_group_name_H-M   'P 1'
#
loop_
_entity.id
_entity.type
_entity.pdbx_description
1 polymer ?
#
loop_
_entity_poly.entity_id
_entity_poly.type
_entity_poly.pdbx_seq_one_letter_code
_entity_poly.pdbx_strand_id
1 'polypeptide(L)'
;MTEARSTDKEAIQAVREIIRRAGHELRNALSGVSVNVEVVRSRSERGSSAKELSSFADRATLQVGVATALTDGLLALVSSVMAAAVDGTLKSVPAHGAQSQTELMIYGEGAAVVVSDIERLASLIGVSVEQRGKRVILTVLPEGKSHS
;
A
#
# COMPACT_ATOMS: atom_id res chain seq x y z
N MET A 1 -12.26 26.46 16.16
CA MET A 1 -11.33 26.52 15.01
C MET A 1 -10.05 25.71 15.19
N THR A 2 -9.62 25.42 16.43
CA THR A 2 -8.36 24.72 16.72
C THR A 2 -8.44 23.20 16.55
N GLU A 3 -9.56 22.57 16.92
CA GLU A 3 -9.75 21.11 16.83
C GLU A 3 -9.90 20.59 15.39
N ALA A 4 -10.66 21.26 14.53
CA ALA A 4 -10.77 20.85 13.12
C ALA A 4 -9.40 20.87 12.40
N ARG A 5 -8.55 21.86 12.72
CA ARG A 5 -7.18 21.92 12.18
C ARG A 5 -6.25 20.87 12.76
N SER A 6 -6.52 20.31 13.95
CA SER A 6 -5.72 19.22 14.50
C SER A 6 -6.12 17.87 13.90
N THR A 7 -7.42 17.62 13.69
CA THR A 7 -7.91 16.39 13.06
C THR A 7 -7.42 16.23 11.62
N ASP A 8 -7.35 17.34 10.87
CA ASP A 8 -6.84 17.31 9.49
C ASP A 8 -5.35 16.96 9.45
N LYS A 9 -4.57 17.48 10.41
CA LYS A 9 -3.14 17.16 10.54
C LYS A 9 -2.90 15.70 10.87
N GLU A 10 -3.69 15.14 11.78
CA GLU A 10 -3.59 13.72 12.15
C GLU A 10 -3.95 12.79 10.98
N ALA A 11 -5.01 13.10 10.24
CA ALA A 11 -5.40 12.35 9.05
C ALA A 11 -4.28 12.37 7.99
N ILE A 12 -3.70 13.54 7.73
CA ILE A 12 -2.57 13.69 6.81
C ILE A 12 -1.34 12.91 7.30
N GLN A 13 -1.08 12.90 8.61
CA GLN A 13 0.04 12.17 9.19
C GLN A 13 -0.11 10.65 9.02
N ALA A 14 -1.30 10.11 9.27
CA ALA A 14 -1.59 8.70 9.04
C ALA A 14 -1.47 8.32 7.56
N VAL A 15 -2.00 9.14 6.64
CA VAL A 15 -1.81 8.91 5.20
C VAL A 15 -0.32 8.93 4.82
N ARG A 16 0.46 9.88 5.34
CA ARG A 16 1.91 9.94 5.11
C ARG A 16 2.61 8.67 5.56
N GLU A 17 2.20 8.10 6.69
CA GLU A 17 2.75 6.84 7.19
C GLU A 17 2.40 5.67 6.27
N ILE A 18 1.16 5.59 5.76
CA ILE A 18 0.76 4.58 4.78
C ILE A 18 1.59 4.69 3.49
N ILE A 19 1.75 5.90 2.95
CA ILE A 19 2.59 6.17 1.76
C ILE A 19 4.04 5.78 2.02
N ARG A 20 4.59 6.08 3.21
CA ARG A 20 5.95 5.71 3.59
C ARG A 20 6.16 4.20 3.57
N ARG A 21 5.23 3.43 4.15
CA ARG A 21 5.29 1.96 4.18
C ARG A 21 5.17 1.37 2.78
N ALA A 22 4.22 1.85 1.99
CA ALA A 22 4.06 1.46 0.58
C ALA A 22 5.34 1.71 -0.24
N GLY A 23 5.96 2.89 -0.08
CA GLY A 23 7.21 3.22 -0.74
C GLY A 23 8.41 2.41 -0.23
N HIS A 24 8.37 1.88 0.98
CA HIS A 24 9.38 0.93 1.47
C HIS A 24 9.21 -0.43 0.79
N GLU A 25 8.01 -1.00 0.83
CA GLU A 25 7.74 -2.31 0.21
C GLU A 25 7.94 -2.29 -1.31
N LEU A 26 7.61 -1.19 -1.98
CA LEU A 26 7.84 -1.05 -3.42
C LEU A 26 9.33 -1.11 -3.75
N ARG A 27 10.17 -0.44 -2.97
CA ARG A 27 11.63 -0.50 -3.14
C ARG A 27 12.17 -1.90 -2.84
N ASN A 28 11.62 -2.58 -1.84
CA ASN A 28 11.99 -3.96 -1.51
C ASN A 28 11.68 -4.89 -2.69
N ALA A 29 10.49 -4.79 -3.28
CA ALA A 29 10.08 -5.58 -4.44
C ALA A 29 10.99 -5.32 -5.65
N LEU A 30 11.22 -4.05 -6.01
CA LEU A 30 12.09 -3.67 -7.13
C LEU A 30 13.55 -4.10 -6.92
N SER A 31 14.04 -4.09 -5.68
CA SER A 31 15.36 -4.62 -5.33
C SER A 31 15.39 -6.14 -5.56
N GLY A 32 14.33 -6.85 -5.17
CA GLY A 32 14.16 -8.27 -5.46
C GLY A 32 14.18 -8.59 -6.95
N VAL A 33 13.51 -7.79 -7.79
CA VAL A 33 13.57 -7.91 -9.25
C VAL A 33 15.01 -7.76 -9.74
N SER A 34 15.67 -6.66 -9.35
CA SER A 34 17.03 -6.33 -9.80
C SER A 34 18.04 -7.43 -9.47
N VAL A 35 17.99 -7.97 -8.24
CA VAL A 35 18.88 -9.04 -7.80
C VAL A 35 18.65 -10.33 -8.58
N ASN A 36 17.38 -10.74 -8.74
CA ASN A 36 17.08 -12.00 -9.45
C ASN A 36 17.44 -11.91 -10.94
N VAL A 37 17.17 -10.77 -11.60
CA VAL A 37 17.55 -10.53 -13.00
C VAL A 37 19.08 -10.54 -13.15
N GLU A 38 19.82 -9.91 -12.24
CA GLU A 38 21.28 -9.93 -12.27
C GLU A 38 21.85 -11.34 -12.10
N VAL A 39 21.25 -12.18 -11.24
CA VAL A 39 21.63 -13.59 -11.12
C VAL A 39 21.37 -14.33 -12.42
N VAL A 40 20.21 -14.12 -13.07
CA VAL A 40 19.91 -14.73 -14.37
C VAL A 40 20.94 -14.32 -15.40
N ARG A 41 21.25 -13.02 -15.51
CA ARG A 41 22.25 -12.49 -16.45
C ARG A 41 23.63 -13.13 -16.22
N SER A 42 24.14 -13.03 -14.99
CA SER A 42 25.49 -13.52 -14.65
C SER A 42 25.65 -15.03 -14.83
N ARG A 43 24.62 -15.81 -14.51
CA ARG A 43 24.67 -17.29 -14.68
C ARG A 43 24.47 -17.71 -16.13
N SER A 44 23.68 -16.98 -16.89
CA SER A 44 23.54 -17.22 -18.34
C SER A 44 24.89 -17.02 -19.06
N GLU A 45 25.65 -15.99 -18.69
CA GLU A 45 27.01 -15.75 -19.22
C GLU A 45 27.99 -16.90 -18.90
N ARG A 46 27.74 -17.67 -17.84
CA ARG A 46 28.55 -18.84 -17.44
C ARG A 46 28.04 -20.16 -18.02
N GLY A 47 27.00 -20.12 -18.87
CA GLY A 47 26.43 -21.31 -19.51
C GLY A 47 25.52 -22.14 -18.61
N SER A 48 24.95 -21.57 -17.54
CA SER A 48 23.93 -22.26 -16.74
C SER A 48 22.71 -22.63 -17.58
N SER A 49 22.11 -23.77 -17.28
CA SER A 49 20.93 -24.28 -17.96
C SER A 49 19.66 -23.48 -17.61
N ALA A 50 18.67 -23.47 -18.51
CA ALA A 50 17.39 -22.81 -18.25
C ALA A 50 16.71 -23.31 -16.95
N LYS A 51 16.87 -24.59 -16.61
CA LYS A 51 16.34 -25.19 -15.37
C LYS A 51 16.97 -24.60 -14.11
N GLU A 52 18.25 -24.23 -14.15
CA GLU A 52 18.93 -23.58 -13.02
C GLU A 52 18.56 -22.11 -12.87
N LEU A 53 18.14 -21.47 -13.96
CA LEU A 53 17.77 -20.06 -14.02
C LEU A 53 16.29 -19.82 -13.68
N SER A 54 15.41 -20.79 -13.95
CA SER A 54 13.94 -20.61 -13.86
C SER A 54 13.50 -20.08 -12.51
N SER A 55 14.03 -20.62 -11.41
CA SER A 55 13.65 -20.17 -10.06
C SER A 55 13.95 -18.70 -9.77
N PHE A 56 14.98 -18.12 -10.40
CA PHE A 56 15.28 -16.70 -10.26
C PHE A 56 14.37 -15.85 -11.15
N ALA A 57 14.12 -16.30 -12.38
CA ALA A 57 13.17 -15.64 -13.27
C ALA A 57 11.75 -15.61 -12.67
N ASP A 58 11.28 -16.74 -12.13
CA ASP A 58 9.98 -16.85 -11.47
C ASP A 58 9.88 -15.90 -10.28
N ARG A 59 10.93 -15.82 -9.45
CA ARG A 59 10.98 -14.87 -8.33
C ARG A 59 10.96 -13.42 -8.82
N ALA A 60 11.70 -13.08 -9.87
CA ALA A 60 11.64 -11.74 -10.46
C ALA A 60 10.23 -11.39 -10.92
N THR A 61 9.55 -12.31 -11.60
CA THR A 61 8.14 -12.14 -12.03
C THR A 61 7.20 -11.93 -10.85
N LEU A 62 7.35 -12.72 -9.78
CA LEU A 62 6.55 -12.53 -8.55
C LEU A 62 6.78 -11.14 -7.95
N GLN A 63 8.03 -10.67 -7.89
CA GLN A 63 8.35 -9.35 -7.35
C GLN A 63 7.86 -8.20 -8.24
N VAL A 64 7.81 -8.38 -9.57
CA VAL A 64 7.13 -7.45 -10.47
C VAL A 64 5.64 -7.38 -10.13
N GLY A 65 4.98 -8.53 -9.94
CA GLY A 65 3.57 -8.57 -9.54
C GLY A 65 3.29 -7.82 -8.23
N VAL A 66 4.17 -7.99 -7.23
CA VAL A 66 4.09 -7.23 -5.96
C VAL A 66 4.27 -5.73 -6.19
N ALA A 67 5.28 -5.32 -6.97
CA ALA A 67 5.54 -3.92 -7.28
C ALA A 67 4.37 -3.24 -8.03
N THR A 68 3.74 -3.96 -8.97
CA THR A 68 2.54 -3.50 -9.68
C THR A 68 1.37 -3.32 -8.71
N ALA A 69 1.07 -4.32 -7.88
CA ALA A 69 0.00 -4.23 -6.89
C ALA A 69 0.18 -3.07 -5.90
N LEU A 70 1.41 -2.84 -5.43
CA LEU A 70 1.74 -1.71 -4.56
C LEU A 70 1.54 -0.36 -5.27
N THR A 71 1.91 -0.29 -6.56
CA THR A 71 1.80 0.94 -7.36
C THR A 71 0.34 1.29 -7.65
N ASP A 72 -0.45 0.31 -8.10
CA ASP A 72 -1.87 0.50 -8.41
C ASP A 72 -2.66 0.90 -7.15
N GLY A 73 -2.44 0.19 -6.05
CA GLY A 73 -3.08 0.51 -4.78
C GLY A 73 -2.64 1.85 -4.19
N LEU A 74 -1.36 2.24 -4.35
CA LEU A 74 -0.88 3.56 -3.92
C LEU A 74 -1.51 4.68 -4.76
N LEU A 75 -1.67 4.49 -6.06
CA LEU A 75 -2.35 5.44 -6.94
C LEU A 75 -3.83 5.59 -6.57
N ALA A 76 -4.51 4.47 -6.32
CA ALA A 76 -5.90 4.44 -5.87
C ALA A 76 -6.07 5.17 -4.52
N LEU A 77 -5.18 4.90 -3.56
CA LEU A 77 -5.17 5.56 -2.26
C LEU A 77 -4.97 7.07 -2.38
N VAL A 78 -3.90 7.51 -3.07
CA VAL A 78 -3.57 8.94 -3.18
C VAL A 78 -4.69 9.70 -3.88
N SER A 79 -5.25 9.14 -4.96
CA SER A 79 -6.37 9.74 -5.67
C SER A 79 -7.60 9.90 -4.76
N SER A 80 -7.90 8.86 -3.97
CA SER A 80 -9.03 8.88 -3.03
C SER A 80 -8.83 9.86 -1.88
N VAL A 81 -7.62 9.93 -1.31
CA VAL A 81 -7.30 10.89 -0.25
C VAL A 81 -7.38 12.32 -0.77
N MET A 82 -6.87 12.59 -1.97
CA MET A 82 -6.93 13.91 -2.57
C MET A 82 -8.38 14.35 -2.82
N ALA A 83 -9.22 13.46 -3.36
CA ALA A 83 -10.65 13.72 -3.53
C ALA A 83 -11.33 13.98 -2.18
N ALA A 84 -11.09 13.13 -1.19
CA ALA A 84 -11.65 13.29 0.14
C ALA A 84 -11.20 14.58 0.84
N ALA A 85 -9.96 15.02 0.62
CA ALA A 85 -9.44 16.28 1.14
C ALA A 85 -10.11 17.50 0.48
N VAL A 86 -10.28 17.47 -0.85
CA VAL A 86 -10.98 18.54 -1.61
C VAL A 86 -12.43 18.67 -1.15
N ASP A 87 -13.09 17.54 -0.92
CA ASP A 87 -14.51 17.51 -0.54
C ASP A 87 -14.74 17.68 0.97
N GLY A 88 -13.67 17.82 1.78
CA GLY A 88 -13.75 18.03 3.23
C GLY A 88 -14.22 16.80 4.01
N THR A 89 -13.99 15.61 3.47
CA THR A 89 -14.48 14.32 4.00
C THR A 89 -13.36 13.46 4.59
N LEU A 90 -12.09 13.84 4.39
CA LEU A 90 -10.93 13.23 5.03
C LEU A 90 -10.89 13.60 6.52
N LYS A 91 -10.92 12.60 7.41
CA LYS A 91 -10.97 12.82 8.86
C LYS A 91 -10.09 11.84 9.63
N SER A 92 -9.50 12.31 10.72
CA SER A 92 -8.91 11.45 11.74
C SER A 92 -10.04 10.76 12.51
N VAL A 93 -9.89 9.47 12.79
CA VAL A 93 -10.81 8.74 13.68
C VAL A 93 -10.12 8.56 15.02
N PRO A 94 -10.78 8.87 16.15
CA PRO A 94 -10.25 8.57 17.47
C PRO A 94 -9.97 7.07 17.60
N ALA A 95 -8.69 6.71 17.57
CA ALA A 95 -8.28 5.33 17.77
C ALA A 95 -8.40 4.97 19.25
N HIS A 96 -8.92 3.77 19.55
CA HIS A 96 -8.84 3.21 20.89
C HIS A 96 -7.46 2.55 21.05
N GLY A 97 -6.50 3.27 21.63
CA GLY A 97 -5.13 2.78 21.90
C GLY A 97 -4.04 3.47 21.07
N ALA A 98 -2.89 2.82 20.88
CA ALA A 98 -1.71 3.39 20.20
C ALA A 98 -1.77 3.35 18.65
N GLN A 99 -2.94 3.10 18.07
CA GLN A 99 -3.11 2.99 16.62
C GLN A 99 -3.46 4.34 16.01
N SER A 100 -3.09 4.59 14.76
CA SER A 100 -3.56 5.76 14.01
C SER A 100 -4.63 5.32 13.02
N GLN A 101 -5.80 5.97 13.07
CA GLN A 101 -6.93 5.68 12.19
C GLN A 101 -7.29 6.90 11.35
N THR A 102 -7.61 6.67 10.08
CA THR A 102 -8.10 7.71 9.17
C THR A 102 -9.30 7.20 8.41
N GLU A 103 -10.36 8.00 8.43
CA GLU A 103 -11.57 7.77 7.65
C GLU A 103 -11.55 8.69 6.43
N LEU A 104 -11.84 8.10 5.28
CA LEU A 104 -12.13 8.84 4.06
C LEU A 104 -13.44 8.32 3.46
N MET A 105 -14.12 9.18 2.71
CA MET A 105 -15.27 8.76 1.92
C MET A 105 -14.84 8.50 0.48
N ILE A 106 -15.24 7.37 -0.07
CA ILE A 106 -15.01 7.01 -1.47
C ILE A 106 -16.37 6.89 -2.17
N TYR A 107 -16.56 7.63 -3.26
CA TYR A 107 -17.78 7.65 -4.07
C TYR A 107 -17.45 7.75 -5.56
N GLY A 108 -18.43 7.41 -6.39
CA GLY A 108 -18.32 7.42 -7.84
C GLY A 108 -18.41 6.01 -8.45
N GLU A 109 -18.62 5.96 -9.76
CA GLU A 109 -18.46 4.73 -10.52
C GLU A 109 -17.00 4.26 -10.39
N GLY A 110 -16.79 3.01 -9.98
CA GLY A 110 -15.46 2.46 -9.71
C GLY A 110 -15.02 2.47 -8.24
N ALA A 111 -15.83 2.99 -7.30
CA ALA A 111 -15.49 2.97 -5.87
C ALA A 111 -15.16 1.56 -5.34
N ALA A 112 -15.84 0.53 -5.83
CA ALA A 112 -15.56 -0.87 -5.44
C ALA A 112 -14.17 -1.34 -5.91
N VAL A 113 -13.73 -0.93 -7.10
CA VAL A 113 -12.40 -1.26 -7.63
C VAL A 113 -11.34 -0.55 -6.81
N VAL A 114 -11.53 0.75 -6.56
CA VAL A 114 -10.64 1.57 -5.73
C VAL A 114 -10.50 0.98 -4.32
N VAL A 115 -11.59 0.55 -3.69
CA VAL A 115 -11.55 -0.13 -2.38
C VAL A 115 -10.76 -1.43 -2.46
N SER A 116 -10.98 -2.25 -3.48
CA SER A 116 -10.24 -3.50 -3.66
C SER A 116 -8.73 -3.27 -3.84
N ASP A 117 -8.32 -2.23 -4.56
CA ASP A 117 -6.91 -1.88 -4.75
C ASP A 117 -6.28 -1.36 -3.45
N ILE A 118 -7.03 -0.57 -2.67
CA ILE A 118 -6.60 -0.11 -1.34
C ILE A 118 -6.49 -1.27 -0.35
N GLU A 119 -7.42 -2.23 -0.36
CA GLU A 119 -7.37 -3.45 0.47
C GLU A 119 -6.14 -4.29 0.13
N ARG A 120 -5.86 -4.49 -1.16
CA ARG A 120 -4.67 -5.22 -1.61
C ARG A 120 -3.40 -4.52 -1.14
N LEU A 121 -3.29 -3.19 -1.33
CA LEU A 121 -2.17 -2.41 -0.80
C LEU A 121 -2.04 -2.61 0.71
N ALA A 122 -3.13 -2.44 1.45
CA ALA A 122 -3.14 -2.46 2.90
C ALA A 122 -2.64 -3.80 3.46
N SER A 123 -3.01 -4.92 2.82
CA SER A 123 -2.54 -6.26 3.17
C SER A 123 -1.01 -6.42 3.05
N LEU A 124 -0.36 -5.66 2.15
CA LEU A 124 1.08 -5.72 1.92
C LEU A 124 1.88 -4.84 2.90
N ILE A 125 1.23 -3.86 3.54
CA ILE A 125 1.92 -2.83 4.35
C ILE A 125 1.48 -2.77 5.82
N GLY A 126 0.71 -3.78 6.27
CA GLY A 126 0.24 -3.86 7.65
C GLY A 126 -0.75 -2.74 7.99
N VAL A 127 -1.71 -2.50 7.10
CA VAL A 127 -2.83 -1.58 7.32
C VAL A 127 -4.11 -2.40 7.26
N SER A 128 -5.06 -2.15 8.17
CA SER A 128 -6.39 -2.74 8.06
C SER A 128 -7.34 -1.78 7.35
N VAL A 129 -8.25 -2.33 6.55
CA VAL A 129 -9.29 -1.58 5.87
C VAL A 129 -10.64 -2.04 6.40
N GLU A 130 -11.48 -1.09 6.82
CA GLU A 130 -12.87 -1.36 7.19
C GLU A 130 -13.79 -0.49 6.32
N GLN A 131 -14.71 -1.13 5.60
CA GLN A 131 -15.71 -0.44 4.80
C GLN A 131 -17.05 -0.37 5.54
N ARG A 132 -17.56 0.85 5.76
CA ARG A 132 -18.88 1.13 6.33
C ARG A 132 -19.73 1.93 5.34
N GLY A 133 -20.34 1.24 4.39
CA GLY A 133 -21.04 1.86 3.27
C GLY A 133 -20.06 2.59 2.35
N LYS A 134 -20.18 3.92 2.25
CA LYS A 134 -19.27 4.77 1.45
C LYS A 134 -18.01 5.21 2.21
N ARG A 135 -17.92 4.88 3.50
CA ARG A 135 -16.81 5.26 4.38
C ARG A 135 -15.79 4.14 4.40
N VAL A 136 -14.53 4.50 4.25
CA VAL A 136 -13.39 3.59 4.28
C VAL A 136 -12.49 4.06 5.41
N ILE A 137 -12.30 3.20 6.40
CA ILE A 137 -11.46 3.46 7.57
C ILE A 137 -10.16 2.67 7.39
N LEU A 138 -9.06 3.39 7.40
CA LEU A 138 -7.70 2.85 7.33
C LEU A 138 -7.09 2.89 8.71
N THR A 139 -6.63 1.76 9.22
CA THR A 139 -5.92 1.67 10.51
C THR A 139 -4.50 1.21 10.28
N VAL A 140 -3.54 2.05 10.67
CA VAL A 140 -2.12 1.69 10.66
C VAL A 140 -1.84 0.77 11.85
N LEU A 141 -1.46 -0.49 11.57
CA LEU A 141 -1.15 -1.46 12.62
C LEU A 141 0.27 -1.21 13.18
N PRO A 142 0.51 -1.51 14.47
CA PRO A 142 1.85 -1.52 15.03
C PRO A 142 2.73 -2.51 14.27
N GLU A 143 3.99 -2.14 14.01
CA GLU A 143 4.95 -3.04 13.37
C GLU A 143 5.08 -4.33 14.20
N GLY A 144 4.95 -5.50 13.55
CA GLY A 144 5.01 -6.82 14.20
C GLY A 144 3.67 -7.48 14.52
N LYS A 145 2.52 -6.85 14.21
CA LYS A 145 1.19 -7.48 14.29
C LYS A 145 0.55 -7.61 12.90
N SER A 146 1.07 -8.48 12.05
CA SER A 146 0.30 -8.96 10.89
C SER A 146 -0.81 -9.89 11.39
N HIS A 147 -1.98 -9.78 10.79
CA HIS A 147 -3.13 -10.65 11.05
C HIS A 147 -2.70 -12.12 11.06
N SER A 148 -2.93 -12.79 12.19
CA SER A 148 -2.96 -14.26 12.27
C SER A 148 -4.21 -14.79 11.58
#